data_AF-A0A943P984-F1
#
_entry.id   AF-A0A943P984-F1
#
_cell.length_a   1.000
_cell.length_b   1.000
_cell.length_c   1.000
_cell.angle_alpha   90.00
_cell.angle_beta   90.00
_cell.angle_gamma   90.00
#
_symmetry.space_group_name_H-M   'P 1'
#
loop_
_entity.id
_entity.type
_entity.pdbx_description
1 polymer ?
#
loop_
_entity_poly.entity_id
_entity_poly.type
_entity_poly.pdbx_seq_one_letter_code
_entity_poly.pdbx_strand_id
1 'polypeptide(L)'
;MFAFTAFKILSQLHKVRLVLPESRNSDIEHAAFTDGKKVQVLIYAQDNDYGKSEKTEIEVEINIPAKSVTAQIIDNNHCNPKAEWEALGSPDILTKSQVEEIKAKTALKAEEIPFSASGGSTIVKLTVETNDVILLNLE
;
A
#
# COMPACT_ATOMS: atom_id res chain seq x y z
N MET A 1 1.77 -5.27 14.02
CA MET A 1 0.65 -6.13 13.59
C MET A 1 -0.18 -5.35 12.58
N PHE A 2 -0.01 -5.64 11.30
CA PHE A 2 -0.57 -4.88 10.17
C PHE A 2 -1.91 -5.43 9.63
N ALA A 3 -2.36 -6.57 10.18
CA ALA A 3 -3.43 -7.39 9.61
C ALA A 3 -4.77 -6.64 9.45
N PHE A 4 -5.21 -5.86 10.45
CA PHE A 4 -6.49 -5.14 10.37
C PHE A 4 -6.53 -4.15 9.20
N THR A 5 -5.47 -3.37 9.02
CA THR A 5 -5.40 -2.35 7.96
C THR A 5 -5.35 -2.99 6.57
N ALA A 6 -4.67 -4.13 6.44
CA ALA A 6 -4.66 -4.90 5.19
C ALA A 6 -6.08 -5.38 4.83
N PHE A 7 -6.86 -5.93 5.78
CA PHE A 7 -8.26 -6.28 5.53
C PHE A 7 -9.13 -5.06 5.19
N LYS A 8 -8.85 -3.90 5.77
CA LYS A 8 -9.52 -2.65 5.40
C LYS A 8 -9.23 -2.28 3.94
N ILE A 9 -7.99 -2.37 3.47
CA ILE A 9 -7.64 -2.21 2.05
C ILE A 9 -8.42 -3.21 1.19
N LEU A 10 -8.41 -4.50 1.54
CA LEU A 10 -9.12 -5.53 0.78
C LEU A 10 -10.63 -5.26 0.67
N SER A 11 -11.24 -4.67 1.70
CA SER A 11 -12.66 -4.31 1.68
C SER A 11 -13.02 -3.17 0.72
N GLN A 12 -12.02 -2.42 0.25
CA GLN A 12 -12.17 -1.25 -0.65
C GLN A 12 -11.96 -1.60 -2.12
N LEU A 13 -11.57 -2.84 -2.42
CA LEU A 13 -11.28 -3.29 -3.78
C LEU A 13 -12.53 -3.24 -4.67
N HIS A 14 -12.34 -2.84 -5.92
CA HIS A 14 -13.38 -2.88 -6.92
C HIS A 14 -13.82 -4.31 -7.26
N LYS A 15 -15.05 -4.43 -7.75
CA LYS A 15 -15.74 -5.73 -7.92
C LYS A 15 -15.13 -6.63 -8.99
N VAL A 16 -14.53 -6.03 -10.04
CA VAL A 16 -13.98 -6.79 -11.17
C VAL A 16 -12.48 -6.91 -11.00
N ARG A 17 -11.98 -8.12 -10.73
CA ARG A 17 -10.54 -8.42 -10.76
C ARG A 17 -10.09 -8.58 -12.21
N LEU A 18 -9.03 -7.88 -12.59
CA LEU A 18 -8.41 -7.98 -13.91
C LEU A 18 -7.49 -9.21 -13.97
N VAL A 19 -7.40 -9.83 -15.15
CA VAL A 19 -6.42 -10.88 -15.43
C VAL A 19 -5.13 -10.20 -15.85
N LEU A 20 -4.06 -10.46 -15.10
CA LEU A 20 -2.74 -9.90 -15.34
C LEU A 20 -1.82 -10.96 -15.94
N PRO A 21 -0.81 -10.55 -16.74
CA PRO A 21 0.26 -11.46 -17.13
C PRO A 21 1.04 -11.92 -15.89
N GLU A 22 1.76 -13.03 -15.99
CA GLU A 22 2.65 -13.48 -14.92
C GLU A 22 3.66 -12.40 -14.55
N SER A 23 3.91 -12.22 -13.24
CA SER A 23 4.89 -11.27 -12.76
C SER A 23 6.29 -11.69 -13.21
N ARG A 24 7.14 -10.71 -13.48
CA ARG A 24 8.58 -10.94 -13.72
C ARG A 24 9.41 -11.01 -12.44
N ASN A 25 8.78 -10.74 -11.29
CA ASN A 25 9.41 -10.74 -9.97
C ASN A 25 8.64 -11.69 -9.05
N SER A 26 9.35 -12.67 -8.47
CA SER A 26 8.77 -13.69 -7.58
C SER A 26 8.43 -13.16 -6.19
N ASP A 27 9.09 -12.08 -5.77
CA ASP A 27 9.05 -11.62 -4.37
C ASP A 27 8.01 -10.51 -4.18
N ILE A 28 7.45 -10.02 -5.29
CA ILE A 28 6.40 -9.00 -5.32
C ILE A 28 5.17 -9.57 -5.99
N GLU A 29 4.12 -9.71 -5.21
CA GLU A 29 2.80 -10.11 -5.66
C GLU A 29 1.95 -8.88 -5.95
N HIS A 30 1.04 -9.02 -6.91
CA HIS A 30 0.16 -7.93 -7.28
C HIS A 30 -1.17 -8.44 -7.86
N ALA A 31 -2.19 -7.59 -7.75
CA ALA A 31 -3.51 -7.82 -8.33
C ALA A 31 -4.14 -6.48 -8.72
N ALA A 32 -4.88 -6.45 -9.82
CA ALA A 32 -5.57 -5.24 -10.27
C ALA A 32 -7.09 -5.44 -10.29
N PHE A 33 -7.81 -4.35 -10.02
CA PHE A 33 -9.26 -4.33 -9.90
C PHE A 33 -9.83 -3.09 -10.59
N THR A 34 -11.06 -3.16 -11.10
CA THR A 34 -11.72 -2.03 -11.76
C THR A 34 -13.22 -2.01 -11.49
N ASP A 35 -13.80 -0.81 -11.52
CA ASP A 35 -15.25 -0.59 -11.58
C ASP A 35 -15.73 -0.21 -13.00
N GLY A 36 -14.84 -0.28 -14.00
CA GLY A 36 -15.06 0.11 -15.39
C GLY A 36 -14.67 1.56 -15.71
N LYS A 37 -14.37 2.39 -14.70
CA LYS A 37 -13.90 3.77 -14.88
C LYS A 37 -12.55 4.00 -14.21
N LYS A 38 -12.38 3.49 -13.00
CA LYS A 38 -11.19 3.59 -12.17
C LYS A 38 -10.47 2.26 -12.12
N VAL A 39 -9.16 2.32 -11.91
CA VAL A 39 -8.32 1.13 -11.75
C VAL A 39 -7.64 1.19 -10.40
N GLN A 40 -7.60 0.05 -9.74
CA GLN A 40 -6.87 -0.19 -8.51
C GLN A 40 -5.79 -1.23 -8.75
N VAL A 41 -4.61 -1.02 -8.17
CA VAL A 41 -3.53 -2.00 -8.20
C VAL A 41 -3.06 -2.22 -6.76
N LEU A 42 -3.30 -3.44 -6.26
CA LEU A 42 -2.79 -3.92 -4.98
C LEU A 42 -1.42 -4.56 -5.23
N ILE A 43 -0.42 -4.15 -4.45
CA ILE A 43 0.96 -4.60 -4.53
C ILE A 43 1.40 -4.98 -3.12
N TYR A 44 2.05 -6.12 -2.95
CA TYR A 44 2.62 -6.51 -1.67
C TYR A 44 3.83 -7.42 -1.86
N ALA A 45 4.79 -7.32 -0.94
CA ALA A 45 5.96 -8.19 -0.92
C ALA A 45 5.92 -8.97 0.40
N GLN A 46 5.47 -10.22 0.41
CA GLN A 46 5.34 -10.98 1.66
C GLN A 46 6.52 -11.95 1.82
N ASP A 47 7.14 -11.92 3.01
CA ASP A 47 8.11 -12.93 3.42
C ASP A 47 7.84 -13.38 4.86
N ASN A 48 8.06 -14.66 5.15
CA ASN A 48 7.87 -15.22 6.48
C ASN A 48 9.08 -14.98 7.39
N ASP A 49 10.23 -14.58 6.85
CA ASP A 49 11.36 -14.11 7.63
C ASP A 49 11.08 -12.70 8.19
N TYR A 50 10.76 -12.64 9.48
CA TYR A 50 10.46 -11.40 10.19
C TYR A 50 11.63 -10.41 10.24
N GLY A 51 12.87 -10.86 10.02
CA GLY A 51 14.05 -10.00 10.02
C GLY A 51 14.39 -9.42 8.64
N LYS A 52 13.75 -9.92 7.57
CA LYS A 52 14.04 -9.51 6.20
C LYS A 52 13.48 -8.12 5.91
N SER A 53 14.31 -7.28 5.30
CA SER A 53 14.05 -5.87 4.99
C SER A 53 14.75 -5.53 3.66
N GLU A 54 14.32 -6.22 2.60
CA GLU A 54 14.84 -6.01 1.25
C GLU A 54 13.98 -4.98 0.52
N LYS A 55 14.64 -4.00 -0.10
CA LYS A 55 13.99 -2.94 -0.89
C LYS A 55 14.12 -3.25 -2.37
N THR A 56 13.01 -3.16 -3.07
CA THR A 56 12.95 -3.35 -4.52
C THR A 56 12.28 -2.16 -5.18
N GLU A 57 12.95 -1.57 -6.15
CA GLU A 57 12.34 -0.58 -7.03
C GLU A 57 11.48 -1.28 -8.08
N ILE A 58 10.24 -0.83 -8.23
CA ILE A 58 9.31 -1.34 -9.23
C ILE A 58 8.76 -0.22 -10.10
N GLU A 59 8.41 -0.60 -11.31
CA GLU A 59 7.66 0.22 -12.25
C GLU A 59 6.33 -0.47 -12.53
N VAL A 60 5.24 0.27 -12.32
CA VAL A 60 3.88 -0.19 -12.62
C VAL A 60 3.40 0.61 -13.82
N GLU A 61 3.21 -0.09 -14.94
CA GLU A 61 2.64 0.47 -16.16
C GLU A 61 1.18 0.07 -16.26
N ILE A 62 0.29 1.05 -16.37
CA ILE A 62 -1.16 0.86 -16.57
C ILE A 62 -1.55 1.48 -17.90
N ASN A 63 -2.24 0.72 -18.77
CA ASN A 63 -2.67 1.15 -20.09
C ASN A 63 -3.90 2.09 -20.08
N ILE A 64 -3.92 3.07 -19.17
CA ILE A 64 -4.89 4.15 -19.12
C ILE A 64 -4.17 5.49 -18.89
N PRO A 65 -4.65 6.61 -19.45
CA PRO A 65 -4.16 7.93 -19.11
C PRO A 65 -4.83 8.43 -17.83
N ALA A 66 -4.19 8.22 -16.68
CA ALA A 66 -4.69 8.68 -15.40
C ALA A 66 -4.56 10.21 -15.30
N LYS A 67 -5.53 10.83 -14.61
CA LYS A 67 -5.55 12.24 -14.22
C LYS A 67 -5.01 12.43 -12.81
N SER A 68 -5.17 11.42 -11.96
CA SER A 68 -4.57 11.37 -10.63
C SER A 68 -4.21 9.94 -10.25
N VAL A 69 -3.21 9.81 -9.38
CA VAL A 69 -2.78 8.54 -8.81
C VAL A 69 -2.59 8.76 -7.32
N THR A 70 -3.29 7.97 -6.50
CA THR A 70 -3.10 7.98 -5.05
C THR A 70 -2.71 6.61 -4.54
N ALA A 71 -1.99 6.56 -3.42
CA ALA A 71 -1.64 5.33 -2.73
C ALA A 71 -2.18 5.32 -1.30
N GLN A 72 -2.62 4.14 -0.86
CA GLN A 72 -2.78 3.80 0.55
C GLN A 72 -1.70 2.80 0.90
N ILE A 73 -0.82 3.16 1.85
CA ILE A 73 0.41 2.43 2.16
C ILE A 73 0.35 1.85 3.58
N ILE A 74 0.80 0.61 3.71
CA ILE A 74 1.12 -0.04 4.97
C ILE A 74 2.58 -0.48 4.86
N ASP A 75 3.43 0.12 5.67
CA ASP A 75 4.87 -0.17 5.74
C ASP A 75 5.38 0.13 7.15
N ASN A 76 6.69 0.21 7.33
CA ASN A 76 7.29 0.53 8.63
C ASN A 76 6.97 1.95 9.15
N ASN A 77 6.66 2.89 8.25
CA ASN A 77 6.41 4.32 8.52
C ASN A 77 4.92 4.70 8.42
N HIS A 78 4.09 3.87 7.79
CA HIS A 78 2.69 4.08 7.52
C HIS A 78 1.85 3.00 8.18
N CYS A 79 0.79 3.41 8.88
CA CYS A 79 -0.14 2.47 9.52
C CYS A 79 0.51 1.50 10.52
N ASN A 80 1.61 1.90 11.18
CA ASN A 80 2.37 1.08 12.12
C ASN A 80 2.17 1.51 13.59
N PRO A 81 1.06 1.13 14.25
CA PRO A 81 0.79 1.53 15.64
C PRO A 81 1.80 0.95 16.64
N LYS A 82 2.51 -0.13 16.26
CA LYS A 82 3.54 -0.73 17.12
C LYS A 82 4.73 0.22 17.24
N ALA A 83 5.20 0.80 16.14
CA ALA A 83 6.30 1.76 16.16
C ALA A 83 5.96 3.00 17.01
N GLU A 84 4.74 3.53 16.88
CA GLU A 84 4.29 4.66 17.72
C GLU A 84 4.23 4.28 19.21
N TRP A 85 3.78 3.07 19.55
CA TRP A 85 3.79 2.57 20.93
C TRP A 85 5.21 2.37 21.48
N GLU A 86 6.12 1.83 20.66
CA GLU A 86 7.54 1.68 21.02
C GLU A 86 8.21 3.04 21.25
N ALA A 87 7.88 4.05 20.43
CA ALA A 87 8.36 5.42 20.59
C ALA A 87 7.88 6.10 21.89
N LEU A 88 6.75 5.65 22.45
CA LEU A 88 6.28 6.07 23.78
C LEU A 88 6.99 5.35 24.94
N GLY A 89 7.98 4.50 24.67
CA GLY A 89 8.68 3.70 25.67
C GLY A 89 7.97 2.40 26.03
N SER A 90 7.10 1.90 25.15
CA SER A 90 6.39 0.62 25.32
C SER A 90 5.59 0.51 26.64
N PRO A 91 4.77 1.51 27.02
CA PRO A 91 4.06 1.49 28.29
C PRO A 91 3.03 0.35 28.34
N ASP A 92 2.90 -0.30 29.49
CA ASP A 92 1.89 -1.34 29.73
C ASP A 92 0.46 -0.79 29.68
N ILE A 93 0.27 0.47 30.07
CA ILE A 93 -1.03 1.15 30.11
C ILE A 93 -0.92 2.48 29.39
N LEU A 94 -1.62 2.61 28.26
CA LEU A 94 -1.76 3.87 27.54
C LEU A 94 -2.87 4.73 28.18
N THR A 95 -2.61 6.03 28.25
CA THR A 95 -3.67 7.02 28.52
C THR A 95 -4.58 7.15 27.32
N LYS A 96 -5.82 7.64 27.53
CA LYS A 96 -6.76 7.92 26.44
C LYS A 96 -6.16 8.84 25.37
N SER A 97 -5.41 9.86 25.78
CA SER A 97 -4.78 10.80 24.84
C SER A 97 -3.75 10.10 23.95
N GLN A 98 -2.91 9.23 24.52
CA GLN A 98 -1.91 8.48 23.74
C GLN A 98 -2.57 7.50 22.77
N VAL A 99 -3.67 6.85 23.17
CA VAL A 99 -4.44 5.98 22.28
C VAL A 99 -4.96 6.75 21.07
N GLU A 100 -5.55 7.92 21.28
CA GLU A 100 -6.07 8.75 20.18
C GLU A 100 -4.95 9.30 19.29
N GLU A 101 -3.79 9.64 19.87
CA GLU A 101 -2.63 10.08 19.10
C GLU A 101 -2.10 8.95 18.19
N ILE A 102 -1.91 7.74 18.72
CA ILE A 102 -1.47 6.57 17.93
C ILE A 102 -2.45 6.34 16.79
N LYS A 103 -3.76 6.28 17.07
CA LYS A 103 -4.79 6.09 16.03
C LYS A 103 -4.73 7.15 14.94
N ALA A 104 -4.53 8.42 15.31
CA ALA A 104 -4.50 9.53 14.36
C ALA A 104 -3.26 9.48 13.47
N LYS A 105 -2.10 9.13 14.04
CA LYS A 105 -0.83 8.98 13.31
C LYS A 105 -0.83 7.76 12.39
N THR A 106 -1.43 6.67 12.82
CA THR A 106 -1.41 5.39 12.08
C THR A 106 -2.69 5.13 11.29
N ALA A 107 -3.50 6.17 11.08
CA ALA A 107 -4.70 6.06 10.27
C ALA A 107 -4.33 5.86 8.79
N LEU A 108 -4.94 4.87 8.16
CA LEU A 108 -4.84 4.65 6.71
C LEU A 108 -5.40 5.86 5.95
N LYS A 109 -4.55 6.50 5.16
CA LYS A 109 -4.86 7.67 4.34
C LYS A 109 -4.43 7.39 2.90
N ALA A 110 -5.08 8.08 1.96
CA ALA A 110 -4.63 8.14 0.58
C ALA A 110 -3.70 9.36 0.44
N GLU A 111 -2.58 9.17 -0.25
CA GLU A 111 -1.64 10.24 -0.59
C GLU A 111 -1.40 10.27 -2.10
N GLU A 112 -1.20 11.46 -2.67
CA GLU A 112 -0.91 11.64 -4.10
C GLU A 112 0.49 11.11 -4.43
N ILE A 113 0.58 10.29 -5.47
CA ILE A 113 1.83 9.68 -5.92
C ILE A 113 2.23 10.29 -7.26
N PRO A 114 3.50 10.71 -7.44
CA PRO A 114 4.00 11.16 -8.72
C PRO A 114 3.87 10.06 -9.79
N PHE A 115 3.36 10.42 -10.96
CA PHE A 115 3.22 9.51 -12.11
C PHE A 115 3.55 10.24 -13.40
N SER A 116 3.83 9.47 -14.45
CA SER A 116 3.98 9.97 -15.81
C SER A 116 2.89 9.40 -16.70
N ALA A 117 2.06 10.25 -17.30
CA ALA A 117 1.07 9.83 -18.29
C ALA A 117 1.50 10.26 -19.69
N SER A 118 1.68 9.29 -20.59
CA SER A 118 2.02 9.53 -22.00
C SER A 118 1.53 8.37 -22.85
N GLY A 119 1.10 8.65 -24.09
CA GLY A 119 0.75 7.62 -25.06
C GLY A 119 -0.48 6.76 -24.68
N GLY A 120 -1.35 7.23 -23.80
CA GLY A 120 -2.51 6.46 -23.31
C GLY A 120 -2.20 5.53 -22.14
N SER A 121 -0.98 5.59 -21.61
CA SER A 121 -0.47 4.78 -20.50
C SER A 121 0.01 5.68 -19.35
N THR A 122 -0.03 5.13 -18.15
CA THR A 122 0.42 5.74 -16.90
C THR A 122 1.50 4.87 -16.28
N ILE A 123 2.63 5.48 -15.95
CA ILE A 123 3.75 4.84 -15.29
C ILE A 123 3.89 5.41 -13.89
N VAL A 124 3.91 4.51 -12.90
CA VAL A 124 4.15 4.82 -11.49
C VAL A 124 5.42 4.09 -11.05
N LYS A 125 6.34 4.81 -10.41
CA LYS A 125 7.57 4.24 -9.86
C LYS A 125 7.47 4.22 -8.35
N LEU A 126 7.73 3.08 -7.75
CA LEU A 126 7.64 2.86 -6.31
C LEU A 126 8.88 2.11 -5.80
N THR A 127 9.17 2.28 -4.52
CA THR A 127 10.05 1.37 -3.78
C THR A 127 9.17 0.57 -2.85
N VAL A 128 9.29 -0.76 -2.89
CA VAL A 128 8.57 -1.69 -2.03
C VAL A 128 9.58 -2.40 -1.15
N GLU A 129 9.40 -2.36 0.16
CA GLU A 129 10.18 -3.13 1.11
C GLU A 129 9.45 -4.44 1.47
N THR A 130 10.21 -5.43 1.96
CA THR A 130 9.63 -6.66 2.52
C THR A 130 8.54 -6.35 3.55
N ASN A 131 7.39 -6.99 3.38
CA ASN A 131 6.14 -6.87 4.13
C ASN A 131 5.35 -5.57 3.94
N ASP A 132 5.69 -4.76 2.95
CA ASP A 132 4.87 -3.62 2.55
C ASP A 132 3.60 -4.06 1.81
N VAL A 133 2.54 -3.27 1.96
CA VAL A 133 1.29 -3.39 1.20
C VAL A 133 0.89 -2.01 0.67
N ILE A 134 0.69 -1.90 -0.64
CA ILE A 134 0.35 -0.66 -1.31
C ILE A 134 -0.91 -0.89 -2.15
N LEU A 135 -1.93 -0.05 -1.97
CA LEU A 135 -3.06 0.04 -2.89
C LEU A 135 -2.97 1.35 -3.67
N LEU A 136 -2.65 1.24 -4.96
CA LEU A 136 -2.77 2.36 -5.90
C LEU A 136 -4.21 2.50 -6.38
N ASN A 137 -4.68 3.75 -6.47
CA ASN A 137 -5.95 4.12 -7.09
C ASN A 137 -5.66 5.10 -8.24
N LEU A 138 -6.16 4.80 -9.43
CA LEU A 138 -5.98 5.59 -10.64
C LEU A 138 -7.35 6.05 -11.16
N GLU A 139 -7.48 7.35 -11.44
CA GLU A 139 -8.71 8.00 -11.95
C GLU A 139 -8.50 8.73 -13.28
#